data_AF-D7D8I5-F1
#
_entry.id   AF-D7D8I5-F1
#
_cell.length_a   1.000
_cell.length_b   1.000
_cell.length_c   1.000
_cell.angle_alpha   90.00
_cell.angle_beta   90.00
_cell.angle_gamma   90.00
#
_symmetry.space_group_name_H-M   'P 1'
#
loop_
_entity.id
_entity.type
_entity.pdbx_description
1 polymer ?
#
loop_
_entity_poly.entity_id
_entity_poly.type
_entity_poly.pdbx_seq_one_letter_code
_entity_poly.pdbx_strand_id
1 'polypeptide(L)'
;MASPAIIHMIGTLTLVIVLAFVILHVSSTVTIMKNDNLVNNFKRVADSISTQILYALMWHNNLSIRLMYPPQAGYGQQYNIIIGTGAAIRSQYKIFNVPSDNSIYVVITTPDNTIHVEKKIVETISGYITINMINDPVLFGSSTITYLDIKVLDNNIFMNIVVKGAIYR
;
A
#
# COMPACT_ATOMS: atom_id res chain seq x y z
N MET A 1 2.37 -61.31 -19.63
CA MET A 1 1.32 -60.26 -19.59
C MET A 1 1.24 -59.76 -18.17
N ALA A 2 1.30 -58.44 -17.94
CA ALA A 2 1.15 -57.90 -16.58
C ALA A 2 -0.23 -58.29 -16.02
N SER A 3 -0.27 -58.72 -14.76
CA SER A 3 -1.54 -59.06 -14.09
C SER A 3 -2.48 -57.85 -14.14
N PRO A 4 -3.79 -58.03 -14.39
CA PRO A 4 -4.78 -56.96 -14.36
C PRO A 4 -4.70 -56.11 -13.08
N ALA A 5 -4.33 -56.70 -11.94
CA ALA A 5 -4.15 -55.98 -10.68
C ALA A 5 -3.00 -54.95 -10.73
N ILE A 6 -1.89 -55.29 -11.39
CA ILE A 6 -0.73 -54.39 -11.54
C ILE A 6 -1.10 -53.22 -12.45
N ILE A 7 -1.85 -53.48 -13.52
CA ILE A 7 -2.32 -52.44 -14.45
C ILE A 7 -3.26 -51.45 -13.76
N HIS A 8 -4.20 -51.94 -12.94
CA HIS A 8 -5.10 -51.07 -12.16
C HIS A 8 -4.34 -50.26 -11.10
N MET A 9 -3.34 -50.85 -10.44
CA MET A 9 -2.51 -50.15 -9.47
C MET A 9 -1.71 -49.01 -10.12
N ILE A 10 -1.09 -49.27 -11.27
CA ILE A 10 -0.37 -48.23 -12.04
C ILE A 10 -1.35 -47.13 -12.48
N GLY A 11 -2.50 -47.49 -13.05
CA GLY A 11 -3.51 -46.51 -13.49
C GLY A 11 -4.04 -45.64 -12.35
N THR A 12 -4.30 -46.25 -11.19
CA THR A 12 -4.74 -45.52 -9.99
C THR A 12 -3.64 -44.58 -9.49
N LEU A 13 -2.39 -45.05 -9.41
CA LEU A 13 -1.26 -44.22 -9.00
C LEU A 13 -1.04 -43.05 -9.94
N THR A 14 -1.12 -43.27 -11.25
CA THR A 14 -1.01 -42.19 -12.25
C THR A 14 -2.10 -41.15 -12.07
N LEU A 15 -3.36 -41.55 -11.84
CA LEU A 15 -4.46 -40.62 -11.59
C LEU A 15 -4.26 -39.80 -10.31
N VAL A 16 -3.79 -40.44 -9.23
CA VAL A 16 -3.49 -39.75 -7.96
C VAL A 16 -2.37 -38.72 -8.16
N ILE A 17 -1.32 -39.06 -8.90
CA ILE A 17 -0.22 -38.14 -9.21
C ILE A 17 -0.73 -36.95 -10.03
N VAL A 18 -1.53 -37.20 -11.08
CA VAL A 18 -2.13 -36.13 -11.90
C VAL A 18 -3.01 -35.23 -11.05
N LEU A 19 -3.84 -35.79 -10.17
CA LEU A 19 -4.69 -35.02 -9.27
C LEU A 19 -3.86 -34.13 -8.32
N ALA A 20 -2.77 -34.67 -7.76
CA ALA A 20 -1.86 -33.90 -6.92
C ALA A 20 -1.24 -32.71 -7.68
N PHE A 21 -0.79 -32.92 -8.92
CA PHE A 21 -0.28 -31.85 -9.78
C PHE A 21 -1.34 -30.78 -10.08
N VAL A 22 -2.58 -31.18 -10.36
CA VAL A 22 -3.68 -30.24 -10.59
C VAL A 22 -3.96 -29.42 -9.34
N ILE A 23 -4.04 -30.05 -8.16
CA ILE A 23 -4.27 -29.35 -6.89
C ILE A 23 -3.15 -28.34 -6.62
N LEU A 24 -1.89 -28.73 -6.79
CA LEU A 24 -0.74 -27.85 -6.60
C LEU A 24 -0.77 -26.67 -7.58
N HIS A 25 -1.08 -26.92 -8.86
CA HIS A 25 -1.17 -25.89 -9.88
C HIS A 25 -2.29 -24.88 -9.58
N VAL A 26 -3.49 -25.36 -9.23
CA VAL A 26 -4.63 -24.52 -8.87
C VAL A 26 -4.32 -23.71 -7.61
N SER A 27 -3.76 -24.34 -6.58
CA SER A 27 -3.38 -23.66 -5.32
C SER A 27 -2.35 -22.55 -5.56
N SER A 28 -1.34 -22.80 -6.40
CA SER A 28 -0.34 -21.80 -6.76
C SER A 28 -0.97 -20.63 -7.52
N THR A 29 -1.80 -20.93 -8.53
CA THR A 29 -2.47 -19.92 -9.36
C THR A 29 -3.38 -19.02 -8.53
N VAL A 30 -4.20 -19.60 -7.64
CA VAL A 30 -5.08 -18.85 -6.73
C VAL A 30 -4.28 -17.94 -5.80
N THR A 31 -3.13 -18.40 -5.31
CA THR A 31 -2.26 -17.61 -4.44
C THR A 31 -1.68 -16.40 -5.18
N ILE A 32 -1.20 -16.61 -6.41
CA ILE A 32 -0.67 -15.54 -7.26
C ILE A 32 -1.76 -14.51 -7.55
N MET A 33 -2.94 -14.96 -8.01
CA MET A 33 -4.07 -14.07 -8.30
C MET A 33 -4.51 -13.26 -7.08
N LYS A 34 -4.51 -13.86 -5.88
CA LYS A 34 -4.84 -13.15 -4.63
C LYS A 34 -3.82 -12.04 -4.34
N ASN A 35 -2.53 -12.31 -4.50
CA ASN A 35 -1.47 -11.33 -4.26
C ASN A 35 -1.50 -10.20 -5.29
N ASP A 36 -1.69 -10.51 -6.57
CA ASP A 36 -1.79 -9.51 -7.64
C ASP A 36 -2.98 -8.57 -7.43
N ASN A 37 -4.12 -9.13 -7.03
CA ASN A 37 -5.30 -8.33 -6.68
C ASN A 37 -5.05 -7.43 -5.47
N LEU A 38 -4.35 -7.94 -4.45
CA LEU A 38 -4.00 -7.15 -3.27
C LEU A 38 -3.09 -5.97 -3.63
N VAL A 39 -2.05 -6.20 -4.44
CA VAL A 39 -1.16 -5.15 -4.96
C VAL A 39 -1.94 -4.11 -5.76
N ASN A 40 -2.85 -4.54 -6.63
CA ASN A 40 -3.69 -3.62 -7.41
C ASN A 40 -4.63 -2.80 -6.52
N ASN A 41 -5.18 -3.39 -5.46
CA ASN A 41 -5.98 -2.66 -4.50
C ASN A 41 -5.15 -1.66 -3.71
N PHE A 42 -3.93 -2.01 -3.28
CA PHE A 42 -3.01 -1.08 -2.64
C PHE A 42 -2.64 0.09 -3.56
N LYS A 43 -2.40 -0.16 -4.85
CA LYS A 43 -2.20 0.91 -5.86
C LYS A 43 -3.39 1.87 -5.90
N ARG A 44 -4.62 1.35 -5.95
CA ARG A 44 -5.84 2.17 -5.96
C ARG A 44 -6.01 2.99 -4.67
N VAL A 45 -5.67 2.41 -3.52
CA VAL A 45 -5.69 3.11 -2.24
C VAL A 45 -4.65 4.24 -2.23
N ALA A 46 -3.41 3.94 -2.62
CA ALA A 46 -2.33 4.92 -2.72
C ALA A 46 -2.70 6.06 -3.69
N ASP A 47 -3.26 5.72 -4.85
CA ASP A 47 -3.75 6.67 -5.84
C ASP A 47 -4.86 7.58 -5.26
N SER A 48 -5.85 6.99 -4.60
CA SER A 48 -6.95 7.74 -3.96
C SER A 48 -6.43 8.73 -2.90
N ILE A 49 -5.57 8.27 -1.99
CA ILE A 49 -5.01 9.12 -0.93
C ILE A 49 -4.12 10.21 -1.55
N SER A 50 -3.25 9.86 -2.50
CA SER A 50 -2.38 10.82 -3.17
C SER A 50 -3.18 11.91 -3.87
N THR A 51 -4.29 11.56 -4.51
CA THR A 51 -5.18 12.47 -5.22
C THR A 51 -5.93 13.39 -4.25
N GLN A 52 -6.43 12.85 -3.14
CA GLN A 52 -7.05 13.66 -2.08
C GLN A 52 -6.08 14.71 -1.52
N ILE A 53 -4.84 14.32 -1.23
CA ILE A 53 -3.81 15.24 -0.74
C ILE A 53 -3.43 16.26 -1.81
N LEU A 54 -3.27 15.84 -3.07
CA LEU A 54 -2.95 16.74 -4.17
C LEU A 54 -4.04 17.80 -4.37
N TYR A 55 -5.31 17.42 -4.39
CA TYR A 55 -6.41 18.37 -4.50
C TYR A 55 -6.47 19.35 -3.32
N ALA A 56 -6.18 18.86 -2.11
CA ALA A 56 -6.11 19.70 -0.93
C ALA A 56 -4.98 20.73 -1.05
N LEU A 57 -3.80 20.32 -1.52
CA LEU A 57 -2.68 21.22 -1.79
C LEU A 57 -3.01 22.26 -2.88
N MET A 58 -3.69 21.85 -3.96
CA MET A 58 -4.08 22.73 -5.06
C MET A 58 -5.11 23.79 -4.67
N TRP A 59 -5.84 23.63 -3.55
CA TRP A 59 -6.79 24.64 -3.07
C TRP A 59 -6.07 25.90 -2.54
N HIS A 60 -4.82 25.79 -2.06
CA HIS A 60 -4.05 26.92 -1.49
C HIS A 60 -4.77 27.64 -0.34
N ASN A 61 -5.46 26.91 0.54
CA ASN A 61 -6.14 27.50 1.70
C ASN A 61 -5.94 26.64 2.95
N ASN A 62 -6.22 27.23 4.11
CA ASN A 62 -6.25 26.52 5.37
C ASN A 62 -7.45 25.56 5.38
N LEU A 63 -7.18 24.27 5.49
CA LEU A 63 -8.22 23.25 5.44
C LEU A 63 -7.83 22.06 6.31
N SER A 64 -8.86 21.39 6.82
CA SER A 64 -8.74 20.09 7.48
C SER A 64 -9.68 19.13 6.75
N ILE A 65 -9.12 18.11 6.10
CA ILE A 65 -9.91 17.09 5.41
C ILE A 65 -9.69 15.74 6.06
N ARG A 66 -10.76 14.96 6.18
CA ARG A 66 -10.65 13.55 6.56
C ARG A 66 -10.22 12.75 5.33
N LEU A 67 -9.11 12.02 5.44
CA LEU A 67 -8.69 11.10 4.40
C LEU A 67 -9.64 9.90 4.36
N MET A 68 -10.12 9.58 3.16
CA MET A 68 -11.01 8.44 2.93
C MET A 68 -10.24 7.30 2.28
N TYR A 69 -10.19 6.18 2.99
CA TYR A 69 -9.59 4.92 2.53
C TYR A 69 -10.37 3.74 3.13
N PRO A 70 -10.39 2.58 2.46
CA PRO A 70 -11.07 1.41 2.98
C PRO A 70 -10.34 0.84 4.21
N PRO A 71 -11.03 0.25 5.19
CA PRO A 71 -10.39 -0.35 6.36
C PRO A 71 -9.62 -1.64 6.03
N GLN A 72 -9.86 -2.23 4.86
CA GLN A 72 -9.22 -3.45 4.39
C GLN A 72 -9.05 -3.37 2.86
N ALA A 73 -7.91 -3.83 2.34
CA ALA A 73 -7.66 -3.89 0.89
C ALA A 73 -8.17 -5.19 0.25
N GLY A 74 -8.50 -6.18 1.07
CA GLY A 74 -9.09 -7.46 0.71
C GLY A 74 -9.66 -8.11 1.98
N TYR A 75 -10.37 -9.22 1.85
CA TYR A 75 -11.01 -9.87 3.00
C TYR A 75 -9.99 -10.22 4.10
N GLY A 76 -10.12 -9.57 5.26
CA GLY A 76 -9.22 -9.75 6.40
C GLY A 76 -7.80 -9.20 6.21
N GLN A 77 -7.55 -8.47 5.11
CA GLN A 77 -6.23 -7.90 4.80
C GLN A 77 -6.20 -6.43 5.19
N GLN A 78 -5.79 -6.19 6.44
CA GLN A 78 -5.44 -4.86 6.94
C GLN A 78 -4.08 -4.44 6.37
N TYR A 79 -3.87 -3.13 6.32
CA TYR A 79 -2.63 -2.54 5.81
C TYR A 79 -2.26 -1.29 6.59
N ASN A 80 -1.01 -0.90 6.46
CA ASN A 80 -0.44 0.33 6.99
C ASN A 80 -0.25 1.35 5.87
N ILE A 81 -0.40 2.61 6.23
CA ILE A 81 -0.28 3.78 5.37
C ILE A 81 0.85 4.63 5.94
N ILE A 82 1.78 5.00 5.09
CA ILE A 82 2.89 5.87 5.42
C ILE A 82 2.83 7.07 4.49
N ILE A 83 2.86 8.27 5.05
CA ILE A 83 2.89 9.51 4.28
C ILE A 83 4.05 10.36 4.78
N GLY A 84 4.89 10.82 3.86
CA GLY A 84 6.11 11.53 4.20
C GLY A 84 6.89 12.00 2.98
N THR A 85 7.95 12.75 3.23
CA THR A 85 8.94 13.07 2.20
C THR A 85 9.74 11.82 1.85
N GLY A 86 10.21 11.75 0.60
CA GLY A 86 11.06 10.64 0.16
C GLY A 86 12.31 10.50 1.04
N ALA A 87 12.90 11.61 1.47
CA ALA A 87 14.05 11.62 2.38
C ALA A 87 13.73 10.93 3.72
N ALA A 88 12.61 11.30 4.35
CA ALA A 88 12.24 10.79 5.66
C ALA A 88 11.82 9.31 5.61
N ILE A 89 11.08 8.91 4.57
CA ILE A 89 10.69 7.52 4.33
C ILE A 89 11.93 6.65 4.11
N ARG A 90 12.85 7.07 3.23
CA ARG A 90 14.09 6.31 2.95
C ARG A 90 14.97 6.16 4.19
N SER A 91 15.04 7.20 5.02
CA SER A 91 15.83 7.20 6.26
C SER A 91 15.28 6.21 7.30
N GLN A 92 13.97 6.21 7.53
CA GLN A 92 13.34 5.37 8.55
C GLN A 92 13.02 3.95 8.06
N TYR A 93 12.68 3.80 6.79
CA TYR A 93 12.22 2.55 6.18
C TYR A 93 13.06 2.21 4.96
N LYS A 94 14.25 1.66 5.21
CA LYS A 94 15.26 1.31 4.18
C LYS A 94 14.77 0.31 3.12
N ILE A 95 13.63 -0.33 3.35
CA ILE A 95 13.00 -1.30 2.44
C ILE A 95 12.23 -0.63 1.29
N PHE A 96 11.84 0.64 1.43
CA PHE A 96 11.08 1.37 0.42
C PHE A 96 12.05 2.12 -0.51
N ASN A 97 11.92 1.88 -1.81
CA ASN A 97 12.82 2.45 -2.81
C ASN A 97 12.22 3.69 -3.46
N VAL A 98 12.15 4.74 -2.65
CA VAL A 98 11.52 6.00 -3.06
C VAL A 98 12.42 6.74 -4.06
N PRO A 99 11.94 7.14 -5.26
CA PRO A 99 12.83 7.64 -6.32
C PRO A 99 13.45 9.03 -6.08
N SER A 100 12.74 9.93 -5.39
CA SER A 100 13.16 11.34 -5.20
C SER A 100 12.93 11.76 -3.76
N ASP A 101 13.95 12.35 -3.13
CA ASP A 101 13.91 12.77 -1.73
C ASP A 101 13.02 14.00 -1.48
N ASN A 102 12.86 14.85 -2.50
CA ASN A 102 12.14 16.13 -2.42
C ASN A 102 10.64 16.00 -2.71
N SER A 103 10.17 14.80 -3.04
CA SER A 103 8.75 14.55 -3.31
C SER A 103 8.05 13.97 -2.09
N ILE A 104 6.76 14.22 -1.97
CA ILE A 104 5.92 13.59 -0.94
C ILE A 104 5.34 12.31 -1.52
N TYR A 105 5.36 11.22 -0.75
CA TYR A 105 4.86 9.92 -1.14
C TYR A 105 3.79 9.42 -0.17
N VAL A 106 2.89 8.61 -0.72
CA VAL A 106 2.07 7.67 0.03
C VAL A 106 2.64 6.28 -0.21
N VAL A 107 2.97 5.57 0.86
CA VAL A 107 3.37 4.17 0.81
C VAL A 107 2.32 3.35 1.53
N ILE A 108 1.79 2.34 0.85
CA ILE A 108 0.87 1.36 1.41
C ILE A 108 1.62 0.06 1.58
N THR A 109 1.58 -0.52 2.77
CA THR A 109 2.33 -1.74 3.08
C THR A 109 1.49 -2.71 3.90
N THR A 110 1.74 -4.01 3.75
CA THR A 110 1.19 -5.01 4.67
C THR A 110 1.80 -4.86 6.07
N PRO A 111 1.15 -5.38 7.14
CA PRO A 111 1.69 -5.30 8.50
C PRO A 111 3.06 -5.96 8.67
N ASP A 112 3.33 -7.03 7.90
CA ASP A 112 4.61 -7.74 7.84
C ASP A 112 5.62 -7.09 6.87
N ASN A 113 5.25 -5.99 6.21
CA ASN A 113 6.04 -5.24 5.22
C ASN A 113 6.48 -6.02 3.96
N THR A 114 5.88 -7.18 3.68
CA THR A 114 6.25 -8.02 2.53
C THR A 114 5.75 -7.46 1.21
N ILE A 115 4.56 -6.85 1.20
CA ILE A 115 3.97 -6.23 0.01
C ILE A 115 3.84 -4.74 0.27
N HIS A 116 4.47 -3.93 -0.58
CA HIS A 116 4.35 -2.49 -0.52
C HIS A 116 4.14 -1.88 -1.90
N VAL A 117 3.47 -0.74 -1.91
CA VAL A 117 3.22 0.09 -3.09
C VAL A 117 3.48 1.53 -2.73
N GLU A 118 4.24 2.22 -3.58
CA GLU A 118 4.60 3.61 -3.39
C GLU A 118 3.95 4.48 -4.47
N LYS A 119 3.43 5.64 -4.08
CA LYS A 119 2.84 6.62 -5.01
C LYS A 119 3.35 8.01 -4.70
N LYS A 120 3.94 8.66 -5.70
CA LYS A 120 4.33 10.07 -5.65
C LYS A 120 3.08 10.95 -5.66
N ILE A 121 2.98 11.88 -4.72
CA ILE A 121 1.91 12.89 -4.66
C ILE A 121 2.31 14.11 -5.51
N VAL A 122 3.40 14.75 -5.12
CA VAL A 122 3.89 15.99 -5.72
C VAL A 122 5.39 16.08 -5.51
N GLU A 123 6.06 16.69 -6.49
CA GLU A 123 7.45 17.10 -6.41
C GLU A 123 7.45 18.58 -6.04
N THR A 124 8.20 18.98 -5.01
CA THR A 124 8.26 20.40 -4.61
C THR A 124 8.61 21.24 -5.83
N ILE A 125 7.69 22.12 -6.23
CA ILE A 125 7.81 22.87 -7.48
C ILE A 125 8.74 24.06 -7.21
N SER A 126 9.76 24.21 -8.05
CA SER A 126 10.57 25.43 -8.09
C SER A 126 9.69 26.61 -8.49
N GLY A 127 9.44 27.52 -7.54
CA GLY A 127 8.58 28.69 -7.73
C GLY A 127 7.46 28.76 -6.69
N TYR A 128 7.80 29.20 -5.48
CA TYR A 128 6.90 29.76 -4.47
C TYR A 128 5.97 28.86 -3.64
N ILE A 129 6.17 27.55 -3.53
CA ILE A 129 5.51 26.76 -2.46
C ILE A 129 6.44 25.68 -1.90
N THR A 130 7.08 25.95 -0.76
CA THR A 130 7.72 24.89 0.02
C THR A 130 6.65 24.15 0.81
N ILE A 131 6.57 22.81 0.64
CA ILE A 131 5.66 21.97 1.42
C ILE A 131 6.45 21.36 2.57
N ASN A 132 6.14 21.77 3.79
CA ASN A 132 6.76 21.30 5.02
C ASN A 132 5.82 20.34 5.74
N MET A 133 6.24 19.09 5.91
CA MET A 133 5.54 18.13 6.77
C MET A 133 5.91 18.38 8.24
N ILE A 134 4.92 18.61 9.09
CA ILE A 134 5.12 18.84 10.54
C ILE A 134 5.55 17.54 11.23
N ASN A 135 4.94 16.42 10.84
CA ASN A 135 5.31 15.08 11.28
C ASN A 135 5.77 14.30 10.04
N ASP A 136 7.04 13.91 9.97
CA ASP A 136 7.61 13.31 8.75
C ASP A 136 8.56 12.13 9.07
N PRO A 137 8.28 10.90 8.59
CA PRO A 137 7.02 10.42 7.99
C PRO A 137 6.01 10.03 9.08
N VAL A 138 4.73 9.95 8.71
CA VAL A 138 3.65 9.45 9.59
C VAL A 138 3.22 8.06 9.14
N LEU A 139 3.24 7.09 10.06
CA LEU A 139 2.74 5.73 9.86
C LEU A 139 1.44 5.51 10.66
N PHE A 140 0.42 4.95 10.01
CA PHE A 140 -0.85 4.60 10.64
C PHE A 140 -1.55 3.42 9.97
N GLY A 141 -2.43 2.75 10.71
CA GLY A 141 -3.20 1.62 10.20
C GLY A 141 -4.44 2.02 9.39
N SER A 142 -4.87 1.15 8.49
CA SER A 142 -6.09 1.30 7.66
C SER A 142 -7.39 1.46 8.44
N SER A 143 -7.45 1.10 9.73
CA SER A 143 -8.65 1.28 10.56
C SER A 143 -8.71 2.63 11.29
N THR A 144 -7.67 3.46 11.20
CA THR A 144 -7.64 4.75 11.90
C THR A 144 -8.48 5.78 11.16
N ILE A 145 -8.94 6.79 11.89
CA ILE A 145 -9.51 8.00 11.30
C ILE A 145 -8.39 9.02 11.19
N THR A 146 -8.00 9.37 9.98
CA THR A 146 -6.87 10.29 9.74
C THR A 146 -7.35 11.58 9.10
N TYR A 147 -6.85 12.69 9.63
CA TYR A 147 -7.10 14.03 9.11
C TYR A 147 -5.81 14.59 8.52
N LEU A 148 -5.94 15.25 7.38
CA LEU A 148 -4.91 16.07 6.76
C LEU A 148 -5.23 17.53 7.07
N ASP A 149 -4.38 18.15 7.86
CA ASP A 149 -4.43 19.59 8.15
C ASP A 149 -3.41 20.30 7.27
N ILE A 150 -3.88 21.26 6.49
CA ILE A 150 -3.03 22.11 5.65
C ILE A 150 -3.16 23.53 6.16
N LYS A 151 -2.02 24.19 6.37
CA LYS A 151 -1.95 25.61 6.72
C LYS A 151 -1.04 26.34 5.74
N VAL A 152 -1.53 27.41 5.14
CA VAL A 152 -0.79 28.24 4.18
C VAL A 152 -0.37 29.53 4.87
N LEU A 153 0.95 29.79 4.91
CA LEU A 153 1.56 30.95 5.56
C LEU A 153 2.73 31.45 4.71
N ASP A 154 2.69 32.70 4.27
CA ASP A 154 3.80 33.38 3.59
C ASP A 154 4.44 32.53 2.48
N ASN A 155 3.60 31.99 1.59
CA ASN A 155 3.96 31.09 0.48
C ASN A 155 4.51 29.71 0.88
N ASN A 156 4.40 29.31 2.14
CA ASN A 156 4.71 27.95 2.58
C ASN A 156 3.42 27.19 2.89
N ILE A 157 3.40 25.91 2.53
CA ILE A 157 2.35 24.99 2.94
C ILE A 157 2.90 24.12 4.07
N PHE A 158 2.25 24.18 5.22
CA PHE A 158 2.50 23.28 6.34
C PHE A 158 1.45 22.18 6.32
N MET A 159 1.91 20.95 6.13
CA MET A 159 1.09 19.76 6.12
C MET A 159 1.26 19.02 7.46
N ASN A 160 0.15 18.69 8.10
CA ASN A 160 0.14 17.85 9.28
C ASN A 160 -0.85 16.70 9.10
N ILE A 161 -0.48 15.52 9.56
CA ILE A 161 -1.33 14.34 9.52
C ILE A 161 -1.68 13.97 10.95
N VAL A 162 -2.95 14.14 11.30
CA VAL A 162 -3.47 13.86 12.63
C VAL A 162 -4.19 12.52 12.60
N VAL A 163 -3.59 11.53 13.24
CA VAL A 163 -4.12 10.17 13.33
C VAL A 163 -4.94 10.03 14.60
N LYS A 164 -6.22 9.64 14.47
CA LYS A 164 -7.11 9.29 15.59
C LYS A 164 -7.44 7.80 15.49
N GLY A 165 -6.75 6.99 16.29
CA GLY A 165 -6.91 5.52 16.32
C GLY A 165 -5.60 4.80 16.64
N ALA A 166 -5.65 3.48 16.81
CA ALA A 166 -4.48 2.65 17.12
C ALA A 166 -3.78 2.12 15.85
N ILE A 167 -2.46 1.94 15.93
CA ILE A 167 -1.63 1.33 14.88
C ILE A 167 -1.68 -0.20 15.02
N TYR A 168 -1.81 -0.94 13.92
CA TYR A 168 -1.54 -2.38 13.93
C TYR A 168 -0.02 -2.60 13.86
N ARG A 169 0.56 -3.11 14.94
CA ARG A 169 1.95 -3.57 15.01
C ARG A 169 2.02 -5.06 14.75
#